data_AF-A0A484AMU1-F1
#
_entry.id   AF-A0A484AMU1-F1
#
_cell.length_a   1.000
_cell.length_b   1.000
_cell.length_c   1.000
_cell.angle_alpha   90.00
_cell.angle_beta   90.00
_cell.angle_gamma   90.00
#
_symmetry.space_group_name_H-M   'P 1'
#
loop_
_entity.id
_entity.type
_entity.pdbx_description
1 polymer ?
#
loop_
_entity_poly.entity_id
_entity_poly.type
_entity_poly.pdbx_seq_one_letter_code
_entity_poly.pdbx_strand_id
1 'polypeptide(L)'
;YKEIAGQSIVLMGGSGCYNRIQKGIAEMEAMFANKRGSEVKALLKLCEPFDVYSDLDVWNLFSEISDIFSGVVQTHNAGQIEGACQKIMAESSDLVGLSKFLLSEFGESTSKCNDLSYNAMIDTLSDTRYSGSVRRQWLFQTCNEYGWYQTSGSNSQPFGTKFPVTFYTTMCADLYGHQFSNSFIEDRVAKTNEYFGGLTPKVENVYF
;
A
#
# COMPACT_ATOMS: atom_id res chain seq x y z
N TYR A 1 -5.55 -2.74 9.81
CA TYR A 1 -4.09 -2.93 9.60
C TYR A 1 -3.33 -1.60 9.59
N LYS A 2 -3.61 -0.68 8.66
CA LYS A 2 -2.85 0.59 8.54
C LYS A 2 -2.87 1.47 9.80
N GLU A 3 -3.95 1.43 10.59
CA GLU A 3 -3.97 2.08 11.92
C GLU A 3 -2.90 1.52 12.87
N ILE A 4 -2.77 0.19 12.95
CA ILE A 4 -1.77 -0.48 13.77
C ILE A 4 -0.36 -0.14 13.29
N ALA A 5 -0.13 -0.11 11.98
CA ALA A 5 1.15 0.35 11.41
C ALA A 5 1.47 1.79 11.86
N GLY A 6 0.49 2.69 11.82
CA GLY A 6 0.61 4.05 12.36
C GLY A 6 0.94 4.06 13.86
N GLN A 7 0.28 3.23 14.67
CA GLN A 7 0.55 3.10 16.10
C GLN A 7 1.96 2.58 16.39
N SER A 8 2.47 1.61 15.61
CA SER A 8 3.85 1.12 15.72
C SER A 8 4.87 2.23 15.43
N ILE A 9 4.60 3.09 14.45
CA ILE A 9 5.44 4.27 14.16
C ILE A 9 5.42 5.24 15.35
N VAL A 10 4.26 5.50 15.96
CA VAL A 10 4.18 6.35 17.16
C VAL A 10 4.96 5.73 18.32
N LEU A 11 4.81 4.44 18.55
CA LEU A 11 5.43 3.73 19.66
C LEU A 11 6.97 3.79 19.59
N MET A 12 7.55 3.54 18.40
CA MET A 12 9.00 3.40 18.25
C MET A 12 9.67 4.68 17.74
N GLY A 13 9.03 5.39 16.81
CA GLY A 13 9.56 6.61 16.18
C GLY A 13 9.02 7.92 16.76
N GLY A 14 8.04 7.86 17.65
CA GLY A 14 7.39 9.02 18.26
C GLY A 14 6.35 9.71 17.37
N SER A 15 5.51 10.54 17.99
CA SER A 15 4.46 11.29 17.29
C SER A 15 5.00 12.28 16.26
N GLY A 16 6.23 12.77 16.45
CA GLY A 16 6.92 13.64 15.49
C GLY A 16 7.09 12.97 14.13
N CYS A 17 7.59 11.73 14.10
CA CYS A 17 7.77 10.96 12.88
C CYS A 17 6.43 10.64 12.21
N TYR A 18 5.44 10.19 12.99
CA TYR A 18 4.08 9.94 12.49
C TYR A 18 3.52 11.18 11.78
N ASN A 19 3.61 12.35 12.42
CA ASN A 19 3.10 13.61 11.88
C ASN A 19 3.85 14.04 10.63
N ARG A 20 5.17 13.80 10.56
CA ARG A 20 6.01 14.10 9.39
C ARG A 20 5.56 13.28 8.17
N ILE A 21 5.32 11.98 8.36
CA ILE A 21 4.81 11.07 7.32
C ILE A 21 3.42 11.53 6.86
N GLN A 22 2.51 11.75 7.82
CA GLN A 22 1.14 12.18 7.52
C GLN A 22 1.09 13.48 6.71
N LYS A 23 1.86 14.49 7.12
CA LYS A 23 1.91 15.78 6.42
C LYS A 23 2.55 15.68 5.04
N GLY A 24 3.65 14.92 4.91
CA GLY A 24 4.30 14.71 3.62
C GLY A 24 3.38 14.02 2.62
N ILE A 25 2.63 13.01 3.06
CA ILE A 25 1.66 12.30 2.23
C ILE A 25 0.48 13.22 1.86
N ALA A 26 -0.06 13.95 2.83
CA ALA A 26 -1.13 14.91 2.58
C ALA A 26 -0.70 16.02 1.59
N GLU A 27 0.55 16.46 1.65
CA GLU A 27 1.10 17.43 0.70
C GLU A 27 1.19 16.83 -0.72
N MET A 28 1.64 15.57 -0.86
CA MET A 28 1.61 14.88 -2.16
C MET A 28 0.18 14.75 -2.71
N GLU A 29 -0.80 14.34 -1.89
CA GLU A 29 -2.20 14.26 -2.32
C GLU A 29 -2.74 15.63 -2.76
N ALA A 30 -2.41 16.69 -2.01
CA ALA A 30 -2.77 18.06 -2.37
C ALA A 30 -2.12 18.49 -3.69
N MET A 31 -0.89 18.07 -3.99
CA MET A 31 -0.25 18.35 -5.27
C MET A 31 -1.02 17.70 -6.43
N PHE A 32 -1.43 16.44 -6.32
CA PHE A 32 -2.30 15.82 -7.34
C PHE A 32 -3.63 16.56 -7.49
N ALA A 33 -4.31 16.87 -6.39
CA ALA A 33 -5.59 17.59 -6.41
C ALA A 33 -5.49 18.98 -7.06
N ASN A 34 -4.33 19.63 -6.94
CA ASN A 34 -4.08 20.97 -7.50
C ASN A 34 -3.37 20.94 -8.87
N LYS A 35 -3.45 19.82 -9.61
CA LYS A 35 -2.83 19.65 -10.94
C LYS A 35 -1.30 19.83 -10.97
N ARG A 36 -0.66 19.59 -9.82
CA ARG A 36 0.80 19.57 -9.62
C ARG A 36 1.36 18.14 -9.52
N GLY A 37 0.61 17.14 -9.97
CA GLY A 37 1.04 15.73 -9.93
C GLY A 37 2.34 15.46 -10.70
N SER A 38 2.65 16.26 -11.74
CA SER A 38 3.93 16.19 -12.45
C SER A 38 5.13 16.52 -11.58
N GLU A 39 4.97 17.38 -10.57
CA GLU A 39 6.03 17.66 -9.59
C GLU A 39 6.25 16.45 -8.68
N VAL A 40 5.19 15.74 -8.26
CA VAL A 40 5.32 14.47 -7.51
C VAL A 40 5.99 13.39 -8.37
N LYS A 41 5.59 13.28 -9.64
CA LYS A 41 6.20 12.36 -10.63
C LYS A 41 7.72 12.60 -10.72
N ALA A 42 8.13 13.86 -10.83
CA ALA A 42 9.55 14.22 -10.85
C ALA A 42 10.26 13.96 -9.51
N LEU A 43 9.62 14.34 -8.40
CA LEU A 43 10.15 14.19 -7.05
C LEU A 43 10.46 12.73 -6.69
N LEU A 44 9.60 11.81 -7.11
CA LEU A 44 9.75 10.36 -6.88
C LEU A 44 10.40 9.62 -8.05
N LYS A 45 10.85 10.35 -9.07
CA LYS A 45 11.46 9.81 -10.29
C LYS A 45 10.61 8.72 -10.95
N LEU A 46 9.29 8.93 -11.05
CA LEU A 46 8.39 7.94 -11.63
C LEU A 46 8.57 7.87 -13.16
N CYS A 47 8.44 6.67 -13.72
CA CYS A 47 8.60 6.46 -15.16
C CYS A 47 7.49 7.11 -16.00
N GLU A 48 7.75 7.30 -17.29
CA GLU A 48 6.81 7.97 -18.20
C GLU A 48 5.41 7.36 -18.28
N PRO A 49 5.22 6.02 -18.24
CA PRO A 49 3.89 5.42 -18.27
C PRO A 49 2.96 5.86 -17.12
N PHE A 50 3.50 6.42 -16.03
CA PHE A 50 2.70 6.94 -14.93
C PHE A 50 1.90 8.18 -15.37
N ASP A 51 0.57 8.05 -15.36
CA ASP A 51 -0.40 9.10 -15.62
C ASP A 51 -0.87 9.77 -14.32
N VAL A 52 -0.49 11.03 -14.16
CA VAL A 52 -0.83 11.83 -12.97
C VAL A 52 -2.31 12.19 -12.86
N TYR A 53 -3.12 11.89 -13.89
CA TYR A 53 -4.56 12.09 -13.90
C TYR A 53 -5.36 10.78 -13.78
N SER A 54 -4.68 9.63 -13.83
CA SER A 54 -5.31 8.31 -13.63
C SER A 54 -5.48 8.04 -12.15
N ASP A 55 -6.73 7.84 -11.71
CA ASP A 55 -7.01 7.43 -10.33
C ASP A 55 -6.30 6.12 -9.98
N LEU A 56 -6.20 5.17 -10.91
CA LEU A 56 -5.53 3.89 -10.67
C LEU A 56 -4.02 4.03 -10.48
N ASP A 57 -3.36 4.92 -11.23
CA ASP A 57 -1.93 5.16 -11.07
C ASP A 57 -1.64 5.89 -9.77
N VAL A 58 -2.44 6.92 -9.46
CA VAL A 58 -2.36 7.63 -8.18
C VAL A 58 -2.64 6.64 -7.04
N TRP A 59 -3.64 5.78 -7.17
CA TRP A 59 -3.95 4.81 -6.11
C TRP A 59 -2.86 3.77 -5.92
N ASN A 60 -2.28 3.29 -7.01
CA ASN A 60 -1.16 2.38 -6.98
C ASN A 60 0.05 3.01 -6.26
N LEU A 61 0.40 4.26 -6.60
CA LEU A 61 1.49 4.98 -5.96
C LEU A 61 1.31 5.05 -4.44
N PHE A 62 0.14 5.48 -3.96
CA PHE A 62 -0.09 5.62 -2.51
C PHE A 62 -0.24 4.27 -1.81
N SER A 63 -0.74 3.23 -2.49
CA SER A 63 -0.72 1.85 -1.97
C SER A 63 0.72 1.36 -1.76
N GLU A 64 1.58 1.50 -2.76
CA GLU A 64 2.99 1.10 -2.68
C GLU A 64 3.76 1.90 -1.61
N ILE A 65 3.52 3.21 -1.50
CA ILE A 65 4.05 4.04 -0.42
C ILE A 65 3.62 3.48 0.95
N SER A 66 2.34 3.13 1.10
CA SER A 66 1.82 2.57 2.35
C SER A 66 2.42 1.19 2.66
N ASP A 67 2.71 0.40 1.64
CA ASP A 67 3.30 -0.94 1.78
C ASP A 67 4.78 -0.90 2.14
N ILE A 68 5.54 0.12 1.71
CA ILE A 68 6.89 0.38 2.21
C ILE A 68 6.87 0.52 3.74
N PHE A 69 6.02 1.38 4.29
CA PHE A 69 5.90 1.54 5.74
C PHE A 69 5.38 0.28 6.43
N SER A 70 4.51 -0.47 5.75
CA SER A 70 4.03 -1.77 6.26
C SER A 70 5.19 -2.76 6.40
N GLY A 71 6.10 -2.80 5.43
CA GLY A 71 7.34 -3.59 5.50
C GLY A 71 8.27 -3.15 6.63
N VAL A 72 8.40 -1.83 6.86
CA VAL A 72 9.20 -1.27 7.97
C VAL A 72 8.70 -1.73 9.34
N VAL A 73 7.37 -1.79 9.53
CA VAL A 73 6.78 -2.13 10.85
C VAL A 73 6.52 -3.62 11.05
N GLN A 74 6.41 -4.42 9.97
CA GLN A 74 5.88 -5.79 10.01
C GLN A 74 6.64 -6.73 10.95
N THR A 75 7.98 -6.69 10.91
CA THR A 75 8.83 -7.55 11.75
C THR A 75 9.11 -6.97 13.13
N HIS A 76 8.89 -5.66 13.29
CA HIS A 76 9.17 -4.93 14.52
C HIS A 76 10.61 -5.14 15.05
N ASN A 77 11.59 -5.36 14.16
CA ASN A 77 12.97 -5.51 14.59
C ASN A 77 13.50 -4.16 15.10
N ALA A 78 14.26 -4.22 16.19
CA ALA A 78 14.86 -3.04 16.80
C ALA A 78 15.66 -2.22 15.77
N GLY A 79 15.41 -0.90 15.75
CA GLY A 79 16.12 0.05 14.89
C GLY A 79 15.55 0.18 13.47
N GLN A 80 14.64 -0.67 13.01
CA GLN A 80 14.05 -0.52 11.67
C GLN A 80 13.11 0.69 11.59
N ILE A 81 12.17 0.79 12.54
CA ILE A 81 11.21 1.91 12.58
C ILE A 81 11.94 3.21 12.96
N GLU A 82 12.82 3.14 13.95
CA GLU A 82 13.61 4.27 14.42
C GLU A 82 14.53 4.80 13.32
N GLY A 83 15.17 3.91 12.56
CA GLY A 83 16.03 4.27 11.44
C GLY A 83 15.27 4.94 10.29
N ALA A 84 14.10 4.42 9.93
CA ALA A 84 13.22 5.07 8.95
C ALA A 84 12.82 6.47 9.43
N CYS A 85 12.40 6.61 10.69
CA CYS A 85 12.05 7.88 11.28
C CYS A 85 13.22 8.86 11.33
N GLN A 86 14.43 8.41 11.68
CA GLN A 86 15.62 9.25 11.69
C GLN A 86 15.92 9.82 10.29
N LYS A 87 15.83 9.00 9.24
CA LYS A 87 16.03 9.45 7.84
C LYS A 87 15.02 10.54 7.46
N ILE A 88 13.73 10.32 7.74
CA ILE A 88 12.66 11.26 7.39
C ILE A 88 12.80 12.58 8.18
N MET A 89 13.12 12.48 9.48
CA MET A 89 13.21 13.63 10.37
C MET A 89 14.48 14.45 10.19
N ALA A 90 15.52 13.91 9.55
CA ALA A 90 16.78 14.63 9.28
C ALA A 90 16.65 15.74 8.23
N GLU A 91 15.55 15.76 7.48
CA GLU A 91 15.33 16.69 6.36
C GLU A 91 14.51 17.90 6.79
N SER A 92 14.60 19.00 6.02
CA SER A 92 14.06 20.31 6.40
C SER A 92 12.54 20.42 6.30
N SER A 93 11.88 19.75 5.35
CA SER A 93 10.40 19.77 5.18
C SER A 93 9.77 18.37 5.16
N ASP A 94 8.45 18.31 5.43
CA ASP A 94 7.68 17.06 5.54
C ASP A 94 7.78 16.27 4.23
N LEU A 95 7.50 16.96 3.12
CA LEU A 95 7.58 16.42 1.76
C LEU A 95 8.99 15.95 1.39
N VAL A 96 10.04 16.73 1.69
CA VAL A 96 11.42 16.36 1.34
C VAL A 96 11.89 15.15 2.14
N GLY A 97 11.60 15.12 3.45
CA GLY A 97 11.93 13.99 4.32
C GLY A 97 11.28 12.69 3.88
N LEU A 98 9.97 12.74 3.62
CA LEU A 98 9.23 11.60 3.10
C LEU A 98 9.77 11.15 1.74
N SER A 99 9.92 12.07 0.79
CA SER A 99 10.31 11.73 -0.58
C SER A 99 11.70 11.12 -0.66
N LYS A 100 12.66 11.64 0.12
CA LYS A 100 14.01 11.07 0.20
C LYS A 100 14.01 9.67 0.80
N PHE A 101 13.20 9.44 1.82
CA PHE A 101 13.02 8.10 2.37
C PHE A 101 12.44 7.15 1.32
N LEU A 102 11.32 7.52 0.67
CA LEU A 102 10.70 6.69 -0.38
C LEU A 102 11.66 6.36 -1.53
N LEU A 103 12.41 7.35 -2.01
CA LEU A 103 13.45 7.13 -3.02
C LEU A 103 14.53 6.14 -2.57
N SER A 104 14.87 6.10 -1.28
CA SER A 104 15.83 5.13 -0.74
C SER A 104 15.26 3.71 -0.66
N GLU A 105 13.93 3.58 -0.61
CA GLU A 105 13.24 2.28 -0.51
C GLU A 105 12.82 1.72 -1.88
N PHE A 106 12.66 2.56 -2.92
CA PHE A 106 12.40 2.10 -4.29
C PHE A 106 13.57 1.31 -4.93
N GLY A 107 14.71 1.24 -4.25
CA GLY A 107 15.86 0.42 -4.63
C GLY A 107 16.77 1.04 -5.70
N GLU A 108 18.00 0.54 -5.80
CA GLU A 108 18.90 0.83 -6.92
C GLU A 108 18.43 0.03 -8.13
N SER A 109 17.38 0.48 -8.82
CA SER A 109 17.05 -0.11 -10.10
C SER A 109 18.15 0.24 -11.11
N THR A 110 18.44 -0.68 -12.03
CA THR A 110 19.27 -0.38 -13.20
C THR A 110 18.57 0.57 -14.17
N SER A 111 17.28 0.87 -13.94
CA SER A 111 16.50 1.86 -14.68
C SER A 111 16.68 3.27 -14.12
N LYS A 112 16.45 4.29 -14.94
CA LYS A 112 16.60 5.71 -14.53
C LYS A 112 15.40 6.24 -13.73
N CYS A 113 14.36 5.43 -13.53
CA CYS A 113 13.08 5.80 -12.94
C CYS A 113 12.39 4.59 -12.28
N ASN A 114 11.40 4.88 -11.43
CA ASN A 114 10.58 3.91 -10.70
C ASN A 114 9.24 3.72 -11.44
N ASP A 115 8.98 2.53 -11.96
CA ASP A 115 7.70 2.24 -12.64
C ASP A 115 6.64 1.81 -11.62
N LEU A 116 5.84 2.79 -11.19
CA LEU A 116 4.72 2.60 -10.28
C LEU A 116 3.37 2.86 -10.98
N SER A 117 3.33 2.74 -12.31
CA SER A 117 2.06 2.77 -13.04
C SER A 117 1.20 1.56 -12.68
N TYR A 118 -0.11 1.71 -12.68
CA TYR A 118 -1.03 0.60 -12.41
C TYR A 118 -0.84 -0.53 -13.43
N ASN A 119 -0.62 -0.17 -14.70
CA ASN A 119 -0.37 -1.14 -15.76
C ASN A 119 0.91 -1.96 -15.51
N ALA A 120 1.99 -1.35 -15.01
CA ALA A 120 3.19 -2.11 -14.64
C ALA A 120 2.93 -3.12 -13.51
N MET A 121 2.08 -2.77 -12.54
CA MET A 121 1.62 -3.72 -11.52
C MET A 121 0.79 -4.85 -12.13
N ILE A 122 -0.17 -4.54 -13.00
CA ILE A 122 -1.00 -5.53 -13.68
C ILE A 122 -0.16 -6.48 -14.53
N ASP A 123 0.79 -5.96 -15.31
CA ASP A 123 1.70 -6.75 -16.14
C ASP A 123 2.51 -7.72 -15.27
N THR A 124 3.04 -7.23 -14.15
CA THR A 124 3.80 -8.04 -13.19
C THR A 124 2.95 -9.14 -12.56
N LEU A 125 1.70 -8.84 -12.18
CA LEU A 125 0.80 -9.79 -11.53
C LEU A 125 0.09 -10.73 -12.53
N SER A 126 0.08 -10.38 -13.81
CA SER A 126 -0.47 -11.21 -14.89
C SER A 126 0.47 -12.34 -15.29
N ASP A 127 1.78 -12.23 -14.99
CA ASP A 127 2.74 -13.29 -15.27
C ASP A 127 2.42 -14.56 -14.46
N THR A 128 2.10 -15.64 -15.17
CA THR A 128 1.78 -16.94 -14.58
C THR A 128 2.97 -17.88 -14.50
N ARG A 129 4.15 -17.46 -14.96
CA ARG A 129 5.38 -18.25 -14.82
C ARG A 129 5.72 -18.39 -13.35
N TYR A 130 6.23 -19.56 -12.98
CA TYR A 130 6.68 -19.79 -11.62
C TYR A 130 7.80 -18.80 -11.26
N SER A 131 7.63 -18.12 -10.13
CA SER A 131 8.63 -17.27 -9.51
C SER A 131 8.55 -17.42 -7.99
N GLY A 132 9.52 -16.87 -7.26
CA GLY A 132 9.45 -16.82 -5.78
C GLY A 132 8.45 -15.80 -5.22
N SER A 133 7.80 -15.01 -6.09
CA SER A 133 6.80 -14.03 -5.66
C SER A 133 5.47 -14.71 -5.33
N VAL A 134 4.95 -14.46 -4.14
CA VAL A 134 3.63 -14.95 -3.69
C VAL A 134 2.50 -13.95 -3.92
N ARG A 135 2.82 -12.74 -4.42
CA ARG A 135 1.86 -11.62 -4.51
C ARG A 135 0.64 -11.97 -5.36
N ARG A 136 0.83 -12.65 -6.49
CA ARG A 136 -0.26 -13.06 -7.38
C ARG A 136 -1.19 -14.06 -6.71
N GLN A 137 -0.64 -15.04 -5.99
CA GLN A 137 -1.42 -16.08 -5.31
C GLN A 137 -2.18 -15.49 -4.11
N TRP A 138 -1.50 -14.64 -3.34
CA TRP A 138 -2.10 -13.94 -2.21
C TRP A 138 -3.27 -13.05 -2.64
N LEU A 139 -3.09 -12.29 -3.72
CA LEU A 139 -4.15 -11.45 -4.24
C LEU A 139 -5.33 -12.29 -4.77
N PHE A 140 -5.07 -13.42 -5.44
CA PHE A 140 -6.13 -14.32 -5.87
C PHE A 140 -6.97 -14.83 -4.69
N GLN A 141 -6.33 -15.27 -3.59
CA GLN A 141 -7.06 -15.68 -2.39
C GLN A 141 -7.81 -14.52 -1.74
N THR A 142 -7.23 -13.33 -1.74
CA THR A 142 -7.91 -12.13 -1.25
C THR A 142 -9.17 -11.84 -2.06
N CYS A 143 -9.11 -11.98 -3.39
CA CYS A 143 -10.25 -11.77 -4.30
C CYS A 143 -11.27 -12.93 -4.30
N ASN A 144 -10.85 -14.16 -3.98
CA ASN A 144 -11.67 -15.36 -4.12
C ASN A 144 -12.16 -15.95 -2.78
N GLU A 145 -11.60 -15.51 -1.65
CA GLU A 145 -11.86 -16.10 -0.33
C GLU A 145 -12.00 -15.04 0.76
N TYR A 146 -10.97 -14.23 1.00
CA TYR A 146 -10.82 -13.52 2.29
C TYR A 146 -11.26 -12.06 2.33
N GLY A 147 -11.14 -11.32 1.21
CA GLY A 147 -11.39 -9.87 1.19
C GLY A 147 -10.47 -9.03 2.09
N TRP A 148 -9.29 -9.56 2.47
CA TRP A 148 -8.31 -8.91 3.35
C TRP A 148 -7.50 -7.80 2.66
N TYR A 149 -8.19 -6.81 2.10
CA TYR A 149 -7.56 -5.65 1.48
C TYR A 149 -6.99 -4.68 2.53
N GLN A 150 -5.77 -4.18 2.31
CA GLN A 150 -5.11 -3.25 3.22
C GLN A 150 -5.36 -1.78 2.84
N THR A 151 -6.60 -1.33 3.01
CA THR A 151 -7.08 -0.07 2.45
C THR A 151 -6.78 1.18 3.30
N SER A 152 -6.98 2.35 2.68
CA SER A 152 -6.91 3.69 3.30
C SER A 152 -8.23 4.16 3.93
N GLY A 153 -9.20 3.27 4.14
CA GLY A 153 -10.55 3.67 4.58
C GLY A 153 -10.64 4.32 5.97
N SER A 154 -9.57 4.26 6.77
CA SER A 154 -9.51 4.91 8.08
C SER A 154 -8.69 6.20 8.02
N ASN A 155 -9.15 7.21 8.77
CA ASN A 155 -8.41 8.47 8.99
C ASN A 155 -7.41 8.37 10.16
N SER A 156 -7.41 7.27 10.91
CA SER A 156 -6.55 7.07 12.10
C SER A 156 -5.17 6.51 11.74
N GLN A 157 -4.66 6.83 10.55
CA GLN A 157 -3.38 6.32 10.01
C GLN A 157 -2.71 7.40 9.15
N PRO A 158 -1.38 7.38 8.98
CA PRO A 158 -0.63 8.50 8.40
C PRO A 158 -0.43 8.40 6.88
N PHE A 159 -1.00 7.40 6.21
CA PHE A 159 -0.72 7.06 4.81
C PHE A 159 -1.70 7.64 3.79
N GLY A 160 -2.60 8.53 4.19
CA GLY A 160 -3.50 9.24 3.26
C GLY A 160 -4.75 8.43 2.90
N THR A 161 -5.38 8.80 1.79
CA THR A 161 -6.75 8.40 1.38
C THR A 161 -6.82 7.74 -0.01
N LYS A 162 -5.70 7.71 -0.72
CA LYS A 162 -5.63 7.31 -2.14
C LYS A 162 -5.32 5.83 -2.34
N PHE A 163 -5.95 4.91 -1.62
CA PHE A 163 -5.93 3.48 -1.97
C PHE A 163 -7.18 2.81 -1.37
N PRO A 164 -8.38 3.14 -1.90
CA PRO A 164 -9.65 2.67 -1.37
C PRO A 164 -9.85 1.18 -1.65
N VAL A 165 -10.88 0.56 -1.05
CA VAL A 165 -11.24 -0.84 -1.37
C VAL A 165 -11.49 -1.05 -2.87
N THR A 166 -12.07 -0.04 -3.54
CA THR A 166 -12.36 -0.06 -4.98
C THR A 166 -11.12 -0.30 -5.83
N PHE A 167 -9.96 0.23 -5.43
CA PHE A 167 -8.69 -0.01 -6.12
C PHE A 167 -8.38 -1.51 -6.20
N TYR A 168 -8.50 -2.21 -5.08
CA TYR A 168 -8.19 -3.63 -5.01
C TYR A 168 -9.25 -4.50 -5.70
N THR A 169 -10.54 -4.15 -5.60
CA THR A 169 -11.60 -4.90 -6.29
C THR A 169 -11.53 -4.73 -7.81
N THR A 170 -11.14 -3.54 -8.29
CA THR A 170 -10.84 -3.33 -9.73
C THR A 170 -9.68 -4.21 -10.18
N MET A 171 -8.59 -4.24 -9.41
CA MET A 171 -7.45 -5.11 -9.69
C MET A 171 -7.82 -6.60 -9.72
N CYS A 172 -8.73 -7.06 -8.87
CA CYS A 172 -9.25 -8.43 -8.93
C CYS A 172 -9.89 -8.75 -10.29
N ALA A 173 -10.72 -7.84 -10.81
CA ALA A 173 -11.38 -8.02 -12.10
C ALA A 173 -10.38 -7.97 -13.26
N ASP A 174 -9.42 -7.05 -13.22
CA ASP A 174 -8.41 -6.88 -14.28
C ASP A 174 -7.48 -8.10 -14.38
N LEU A 175 -7.12 -8.74 -13.25
CA LEU A 175 -6.18 -9.87 -13.23
C LEU A 175 -6.83 -11.24 -13.44
N TYR A 176 -8.06 -11.43 -12.92
CA TYR A 176 -8.68 -12.75 -12.84
C TYR A 176 -9.99 -12.86 -13.61
N GLY A 177 -10.47 -11.75 -14.18
CA GLY A 177 -11.63 -11.67 -15.07
C GLY A 177 -12.85 -10.97 -14.44
N HIS A 178 -13.74 -10.51 -15.30
CA HIS A 178 -14.92 -9.71 -14.92
C HIS A 178 -15.90 -10.39 -13.94
N GLN A 179 -15.81 -11.72 -13.76
CA GLN A 179 -16.59 -12.44 -12.76
C GLN A 179 -16.23 -12.04 -11.32
N PHE A 180 -15.04 -11.47 -11.08
CA PHE A 180 -14.61 -10.93 -9.79
C PHE A 180 -15.26 -9.56 -9.51
N SER A 181 -16.58 -9.48 -9.58
CA SER A 181 -17.35 -8.31 -9.17
C SER A 181 -17.38 -8.17 -7.64
N ASN A 182 -17.76 -6.98 -7.14
CA ASN A 182 -17.95 -6.77 -5.69
C ASN A 182 -18.91 -7.80 -5.09
N SER A 183 -20.04 -8.09 -5.76
CA SER A 183 -21.00 -9.09 -5.27
C SER A 183 -20.43 -10.51 -5.24
N PHE A 184 -19.57 -10.86 -6.20
CA PHE A 184 -18.88 -12.15 -6.19
C PHE A 184 -17.91 -12.23 -5.01
N ILE A 185 -17.10 -11.19 -4.80
CA ILE A 185 -16.13 -11.11 -3.71
C ILE A 185 -16.86 -11.17 -2.35
N GLU A 186 -17.94 -10.43 -2.18
CA GLU A 186 -18.77 -10.45 -0.96
C GLU A 186 -19.37 -11.83 -0.68
N ASP A 187 -19.91 -12.52 -1.70
CA ASP A 187 -20.41 -13.90 -1.57
C ASP A 187 -19.30 -14.87 -1.16
N ARG A 188 -18.10 -14.73 -1.75
CA ARG A 188 -16.93 -15.54 -1.37
C ARG A 188 -16.51 -15.31 0.08
N VAL A 189 -16.42 -14.05 0.50
CA VAL A 189 -16.10 -13.69 1.89
C VAL A 189 -17.14 -14.25 2.86
N ALA A 190 -18.43 -14.16 2.53
CA ALA A 190 -19.50 -14.73 3.35
C ALA A 190 -19.36 -16.25 3.49
N LYS A 191 -19.13 -16.98 2.38
CA LYS A 191 -18.91 -18.43 2.38
C LYS A 191 -17.67 -18.85 3.16
N THR A 192 -16.57 -18.12 3.01
CA THR A 192 -15.34 -18.35 3.77
C THR A 192 -15.58 -18.18 5.27
N ASN A 193 -16.25 -17.10 5.67
CA ASN A 193 -16.60 -16.87 7.08
C ASN A 193 -17.56 -17.93 7.64
N GLU A 194 -18.55 -18.36 6.85
CA GLU A 194 -19.45 -19.45 7.24
C GLU A 194 -18.68 -20.76 7.46
N TYR A 195 -17.79 -21.10 6.53
CA TYR A 195 -16.98 -22.32 6.60
C TYR A 195 -16.04 -22.36 7.82
N PHE A 196 -15.34 -21.25 8.10
CA PHE A 196 -14.39 -21.17 9.22
C PHE A 196 -15.02 -20.73 10.55
N GLY A 197 -16.29 -20.34 10.56
CA GLY A 197 -17.02 -19.87 11.75
C GLY A 197 -16.76 -18.40 12.13
N GLY A 198 -16.10 -17.63 11.26
CA GLY A 198 -15.89 -16.19 11.43
C GLY A 198 -15.26 -15.82 12.78
N LEU A 199 -15.95 -14.96 13.55
CA LEU A 199 -15.51 -14.55 14.89
C LEU A 199 -15.78 -15.59 15.99
N THR A 200 -16.47 -16.68 15.66
CA THR A 200 -16.82 -17.77 16.58
C THR A 200 -16.40 -19.12 15.98
N PRO A 201 -15.11 -19.33 15.71
CA PRO A 201 -14.62 -20.58 15.13
C PRO A 201 -14.87 -21.73 16.13
N LYS A 202 -15.43 -22.84 15.66
CA LYS A 202 -15.75 -24.01 16.48
C LYS A 202 -14.53 -24.94 16.59
N VAL A 203 -13.46 -24.42 17.18
CA VAL A 203 -12.17 -25.11 17.31
C VAL A 203 -11.75 -25.21 18.78
N GLU A 204 -11.06 -26.29 19.13
CA GLU A 204 -10.48 -26.53 20.44
C GLU A 204 -8.96 -26.62 20.33
N ASN A 205 -8.23 -26.32 21.42
CA ASN A 205 -6.77 -26.39 21.49
C ASN A 205 -6.02 -25.46 20.50
N VAL A 206 -6.58 -24.27 20.24
CA VAL A 206 -5.95 -23.22 19.42
C VAL A 206 -5.55 -22.04 20.31
N TYR A 207 -4.31 -21.56 20.16
CA TYR A 207 -3.82 -20.31 20.75
C TYR A 207 -3.74 -19.26 19.65
N PHE A 208 -4.44 -18.13 19.84
CA PHE A 208 -4.44 -16.98 18.94
C PHE A 208 -3.53 -15.87 19.48
#